data_AF-A0A7Y1T9Z9-F1
#
_entry.id   AF-A0A7Y1T9Z9-F1
#
_cell.length_a   1.000
_cell.length_b   1.000
_cell.length_c   1.000
_cell.angle_alpha   90.00
_cell.angle_beta   90.00
_cell.angle_gamma   90.00
#
_symmetry.space_group_name_H-M   'P 1'
#
loop_
_entity.id
_entity.type
_entity.pdbx_description
1 polymer ?
#
loop_
_entity_poly.entity_id
_entity_poly.type
_entity_poly.pdbx_seq_one_letter_code
_entity_poly.pdbx_strand_id
1 'polypeptide(L)'
;MCGVVGVVGRSGVNQMLYDALTVIQHRGQDAAGIMTYADGRFNQRKGNGLARDVFRQHHMDRLAGNIGVAHCRYPTAGSSSAALAQPFYVNSPYGIALAHNGNLVNAEALMDDVFREDLRHVNTDSDSEVILNVFAHELQKLGKLKPCAEDIFHAVKAVHRRCSGGYAVVAMIANYGIVAFRDPRGIRPLVYGRREHVDGPEYMVASESVALGAQGFDCIADVAPGQAVYIEPGGQLHLEQCSAPAPHTPCIFEYVYFARPDSIIDDISVYKARLRMGEKLADKIQRMFPQHDIDVVIP
;
A
#
# COMPACT_ATOMS: atom_id res chain seq x y z
N MET A 1 10.73 2.55 -2.56
CA MET A 1 9.35 3.08 -2.44
C MET A 1 8.54 2.37 -3.50
N CYS A 2 7.44 1.73 -3.15
CA CYS A 2 6.61 0.92 -4.05
C CYS A 2 5.20 1.54 -4.17
N GLY A 3 4.33 0.94 -4.98
CA GLY A 3 2.90 1.28 -5.03
C GLY A 3 2.04 0.10 -4.57
N VAL A 4 1.00 0.39 -3.79
CA VAL A 4 -0.01 -0.58 -3.33
C VAL A 4 -1.41 -0.11 -3.74
N VAL A 5 -2.28 -1.07 -4.05
CA VAL A 5 -3.72 -0.85 -4.33
C VAL A 5 -4.53 -1.98 -3.69
N GLY A 6 -5.70 -1.68 -3.13
CA GLY A 6 -6.70 -2.64 -2.73
C GLY A 6 -8.08 -2.19 -3.16
N VAL A 7 -8.93 -3.13 -3.58
CA VAL A 7 -10.30 -2.85 -4.02
C VAL A 7 -11.26 -3.85 -3.39
N VAL A 8 -12.35 -3.32 -2.82
CA VAL A 8 -13.57 -4.06 -2.51
C VAL A 8 -14.66 -3.55 -3.45
N GLY A 9 -14.97 -4.34 -4.48
CA GLY A 9 -15.91 -4.00 -5.54
C GLY A 9 -17.22 -4.80 -5.46
N ARG A 10 -18.13 -4.50 -6.39
CA ARG A 10 -19.37 -5.25 -6.64
C ARG A 10 -19.31 -6.11 -7.90
N SER A 11 -18.34 -5.84 -8.77
CA SER A 11 -18.01 -6.64 -9.95
C SER A 11 -16.55 -7.08 -9.92
N GLY A 12 -16.12 -7.82 -10.95
CA GLY A 12 -14.73 -8.25 -11.09
C GLY A 12 -13.74 -7.08 -11.00
N VAL A 13 -12.75 -7.17 -10.11
CA VAL A 13 -11.80 -6.07 -9.82
C VAL A 13 -10.45 -6.20 -10.52
N ASN A 14 -10.23 -7.28 -11.28
CA ASN A 14 -8.96 -7.53 -11.98
C ASN A 14 -8.52 -6.35 -12.86
N GLN A 15 -9.41 -5.87 -13.74
CA GLN A 15 -9.09 -4.75 -14.64
C GLN A 15 -8.87 -3.45 -13.87
N MET A 16 -9.70 -3.19 -12.85
CA MET A 16 -9.56 -2.00 -11.99
C MET A 16 -8.21 -1.97 -11.27
N LEU A 17 -7.77 -3.11 -10.73
CA LEU A 17 -6.46 -3.26 -10.09
C LEU A 17 -5.31 -3.06 -11.09
N TYR A 18 -5.43 -3.63 -12.29
CA TYR A 18 -4.45 -3.45 -13.37
C TYR A 18 -4.34 -1.97 -13.78
N ASP A 19 -5.46 -1.31 -14.06
CA ASP A 19 -5.47 0.08 -14.49
C ASP A 19 -4.90 1.00 -13.40
N ALA A 20 -5.30 0.79 -12.14
CA ALA A 20 -4.73 1.52 -11.01
C ALA A 20 -3.20 1.35 -10.91
N LEU A 21 -2.68 0.12 -11.10
CA LEU A 21 -1.23 -0.11 -11.15
C LEU A 21 -0.56 0.65 -12.30
N THR A 22 -1.17 0.73 -13.49
CA THR A 22 -0.57 1.49 -14.61
C THR A 22 -0.44 2.97 -14.30
N VAL A 23 -1.39 3.54 -13.56
CA VAL A 23 -1.39 4.95 -13.16
C VAL A 23 -0.28 5.24 -12.14
N ILE A 24 -0.05 4.32 -11.21
CA ILE A 24 1.01 4.42 -10.18
C ILE A 24 2.32 3.71 -10.57
N GLN A 25 2.48 3.29 -11.82
CA GLN A 25 3.65 2.52 -12.31
C GLN A 25 4.99 3.25 -12.08
N HIS A 26 4.97 4.58 -12.00
CA HIS A 26 6.14 5.39 -11.67
C HIS A 26 6.72 5.08 -10.29
N ARG A 27 5.90 4.52 -9.37
CA ARG A 27 6.34 4.06 -8.05
C ARG A 27 7.13 2.75 -8.08
N GLY A 28 7.25 2.07 -9.22
CA GLY A 28 8.00 0.82 -9.28
C GLY A 28 7.80 0.10 -10.59
N GLN A 29 8.89 -0.22 -11.28
CA GLN A 29 8.88 -0.79 -12.64
C GLN A 29 9.54 -2.18 -12.72
N ASP A 30 10.02 -2.69 -11.59
CA ASP A 30 10.85 -3.89 -11.51
C ASP A 30 10.02 -5.17 -11.38
N ALA A 31 8.86 -5.09 -10.72
CA ALA A 31 7.90 -6.17 -10.69
C ALA A 31 6.47 -5.64 -10.47
N ALA A 32 5.49 -6.45 -10.85
CA ALA A 32 4.09 -6.19 -10.55
C ALA A 32 3.40 -7.48 -10.08
N GLY A 33 2.34 -7.33 -9.29
CA GLY A 33 1.50 -8.46 -8.90
C GLY A 33 0.09 -8.05 -8.51
N ILE A 34 -0.85 -8.94 -8.79
CA ILE A 34 -2.26 -8.86 -8.41
C ILE A 34 -2.63 -10.18 -7.75
N MET A 35 -3.39 -10.08 -6.66
CA MET A 35 -4.08 -11.20 -6.04
C MET A 35 -5.54 -10.84 -5.82
N THR A 36 -6.45 -11.70 -6.29
CA THR A 36 -7.89 -11.58 -6.06
C THR A 36 -8.42 -12.77 -5.29
N TYR A 37 -9.62 -12.64 -4.74
CA TYR A 37 -10.32 -13.69 -4.00
C TYR A 37 -11.69 -13.97 -4.62
N ALA A 38 -11.93 -15.23 -4.97
CA ALA A 38 -13.21 -15.72 -5.50
C ALA A 38 -13.45 -17.16 -5.05
N ASP A 39 -14.68 -17.51 -4.73
CA ASP A 39 -15.13 -18.89 -4.52
C ASP A 39 -14.25 -19.70 -3.55
N GLY A 40 -13.84 -19.07 -2.44
CA GLY A 40 -13.00 -19.71 -1.43
C GLY A 40 -11.50 -19.77 -1.77
N ARG A 41 -11.05 -19.19 -2.89
CA ARG A 41 -9.68 -19.33 -3.40
C ARG A 41 -9.03 -17.99 -3.71
N PHE A 42 -7.73 -17.93 -3.46
CA PHE A 42 -6.87 -16.84 -3.93
C PHE A 42 -6.37 -17.15 -5.34
N ASN A 43 -6.49 -16.17 -6.22
CA ASN A 43 -5.93 -16.20 -7.58
C ASN A 43 -4.77 -15.21 -7.63
N GLN A 44 -3.57 -15.67 -7.96
CA GLN A 44 -2.37 -14.84 -7.97
C GLN A 44 -1.72 -14.80 -9.35
N ARG A 45 -1.33 -13.59 -9.77
CA ARG A 45 -0.33 -13.38 -10.81
C ARG A 45 0.66 -12.34 -10.34
N LYS A 46 1.94 -12.71 -10.31
CA LYS A 46 3.05 -11.77 -10.08
C LYS A 46 4.24 -12.12 -10.98
N GLY A 47 5.09 -11.15 -11.25
CA GLY A 47 6.29 -11.33 -12.07
C GLY A 47 7.12 -10.06 -12.20
N ASN A 48 8.32 -10.20 -12.73
CA ASN A 48 9.21 -9.08 -13.01
C ASN A 48 8.73 -8.29 -14.23
N GLY A 49 9.03 -6.99 -14.25
CA GLY A 49 8.69 -6.05 -15.30
C GLY A 49 7.49 -5.16 -14.97
N LEU A 50 7.11 -4.35 -15.97
CA LEU A 50 5.97 -3.45 -15.91
C LEU A 50 4.66 -4.23 -15.84
N ALA A 51 3.60 -3.62 -15.30
CA ALA A 51 2.28 -4.23 -15.21
C ALA A 51 1.81 -4.77 -16.58
N ARG A 52 1.98 -3.99 -17.65
CA ARG A 52 1.64 -4.38 -19.03
C ARG A 52 2.34 -5.65 -19.53
N ASP A 53 3.52 -5.95 -19.00
CA ASP A 53 4.33 -7.10 -19.43
C ASP A 53 4.03 -8.33 -18.54
N VAL A 54 3.69 -8.09 -17.28
CA VAL A 54 3.38 -9.12 -16.28
C VAL A 54 1.99 -9.71 -16.50
N PHE A 55 0.98 -8.90 -16.81
CA PHE A 55 -0.41 -9.32 -16.95
C PHE A 55 -0.78 -9.49 -18.43
N ARG A 56 -1.18 -10.70 -18.79
CA ARG A 56 -1.65 -11.06 -20.14
C ARG A 56 -3.10 -11.51 -20.03
N GLN A 57 -3.83 -11.56 -21.14
CA GLN A 57 -5.26 -11.92 -21.13
C GLN A 57 -5.56 -13.18 -20.31
N HIS A 58 -4.87 -14.29 -20.58
CA HIS A 58 -5.08 -15.55 -19.85
C HIS A 58 -4.73 -15.47 -18.35
N HIS A 59 -3.92 -14.50 -17.91
CA HIS A 59 -3.71 -14.22 -16.49
C HIS A 59 -4.91 -13.47 -15.92
N MET A 60 -5.40 -12.45 -16.63
CA MET A 60 -6.55 -11.64 -16.23
C MET A 60 -7.82 -12.48 -16.10
N ASP A 61 -8.02 -13.44 -17.00
CA ASP A 61 -9.14 -14.39 -16.97
C ASP A 61 -9.13 -15.26 -15.69
N ARG A 62 -7.94 -15.53 -15.13
CA ARG A 62 -7.77 -16.30 -13.89
C ARG A 62 -7.90 -15.45 -12.63
N LEU A 63 -7.70 -14.13 -12.71
CA LEU A 63 -7.82 -13.20 -11.59
C LEU A 63 -9.29 -12.89 -11.27
N ALA A 64 -10.13 -13.91 -11.15
CA ALA A 64 -11.53 -13.75 -10.80
C ALA A 64 -11.71 -13.22 -9.37
N GLY A 65 -12.80 -12.50 -9.12
CA GLY A 65 -13.20 -12.02 -7.79
C GLY A 65 -13.49 -10.53 -7.74
N ASN A 66 -14.26 -10.15 -6.72
CA ASN A 66 -14.68 -8.77 -6.48
C ASN A 66 -13.84 -8.08 -5.40
N ILE A 67 -12.86 -8.78 -4.84
CA ILE A 67 -11.93 -8.26 -3.85
C ILE A 67 -10.52 -8.62 -4.29
N GLY A 68 -9.59 -7.67 -4.21
CA GLY A 68 -8.20 -7.94 -4.53
C GLY A 68 -7.25 -6.84 -4.12
N VAL A 69 -5.97 -7.20 -4.13
CA VAL A 69 -4.84 -6.35 -3.79
C VAL A 69 -3.78 -6.44 -4.87
N ALA A 70 -3.06 -5.35 -5.08
CA ALA A 70 -2.07 -5.23 -6.13
C ALA A 70 -0.86 -4.41 -5.68
N HIS A 71 0.27 -4.64 -6.36
CA HIS A 71 1.54 -4.00 -6.04
C HIS A 71 2.40 -3.76 -7.28
N CYS A 72 3.12 -2.64 -7.30
CA CYS A 72 4.24 -2.40 -8.21
C CYS A 72 5.53 -2.13 -7.41
N ARG A 73 6.58 -2.91 -7.69
CA ARG A 73 7.84 -2.91 -6.95
C ARG A 73 8.85 -1.96 -7.59
N TYR A 74 9.45 -1.11 -6.78
CA TYR A 74 10.69 -0.43 -7.11
C TYR A 74 11.86 -1.24 -6.56
N PRO A 75 12.99 -1.37 -7.28
CA PRO A 75 14.15 -2.04 -6.75
C PRO A 75 14.60 -1.41 -5.42
N THR A 76 14.50 -2.15 -4.33
CA THR A 76 15.11 -1.78 -3.04
C THR A 76 16.40 -2.58 -2.86
N ALA A 77 17.18 -2.28 -1.82
CA ALA A 77 18.31 -3.12 -1.45
C ALA A 77 17.80 -4.56 -1.23
N GLY A 78 18.27 -5.50 -2.07
CA GLY A 78 17.76 -6.86 -2.15
C GLY A 78 17.87 -7.47 -3.55
N SER A 79 17.52 -8.74 -3.68
CA SER A 79 17.54 -9.48 -4.96
C SER A 79 16.44 -9.01 -5.92
N SER A 80 16.69 -9.06 -7.23
CA SER A 80 15.68 -8.78 -8.28
C SER A 80 14.75 -9.96 -8.56
N SER A 81 14.79 -11.00 -7.73
CA SER A 81 13.99 -12.22 -7.93
C SER A 81 12.49 -11.94 -7.97
N ALA A 82 11.79 -12.63 -8.87
CA ALA A 82 10.33 -12.64 -8.92
C ALA A 82 9.70 -13.20 -7.64
N ALA A 83 10.45 -13.96 -6.83
CA ALA A 83 10.00 -14.44 -5.52
C ALA A 83 9.67 -13.27 -4.58
N LEU A 84 10.44 -12.18 -4.68
CA LEU A 84 10.28 -10.95 -3.91
C LEU A 84 9.17 -10.03 -4.46
N ALA A 85 8.50 -10.41 -5.55
CA ALA A 85 7.36 -9.66 -6.05
C ALA A 85 6.17 -9.87 -5.10
N GLN A 86 5.41 -8.82 -4.85
CA GLN A 86 4.24 -8.84 -3.98
C GLN A 86 2.95 -8.89 -4.83
N PRO A 87 1.77 -9.27 -4.29
CA PRO A 87 1.49 -9.60 -2.88
C PRO A 87 2.14 -10.89 -2.38
N PHE A 88 2.48 -10.95 -1.09
CA PHE A 88 2.80 -12.20 -0.38
C PHE A 88 1.53 -12.85 0.17
N TYR A 89 1.58 -14.14 0.50
CA TYR A 89 0.44 -14.91 0.99
C TYR A 89 0.85 -15.93 2.06
N VAL A 90 0.03 -16.08 3.09
CA VAL A 90 0.06 -17.18 4.05
C VAL A 90 -1.33 -17.81 4.18
N ASN A 91 -1.40 -19.13 4.31
CA ASN A 91 -2.67 -19.86 4.39
C ASN A 91 -3.30 -19.88 5.79
N SER A 92 -2.56 -19.48 6.82
CA SER A 92 -3.02 -19.51 8.21
C SER A 92 -2.64 -18.22 8.95
N PRO A 93 -3.53 -17.68 9.80
CA PRO A 93 -4.94 -18.07 9.95
C PRO A 93 -5.76 -17.56 8.76
N TYR A 94 -6.85 -18.25 8.43
CA TYR A 94 -7.86 -17.91 7.41
C TYR A 94 -7.41 -17.87 5.93
N GLY A 95 -6.18 -17.42 5.66
CA GLY A 95 -5.68 -17.04 4.35
C GLY A 95 -5.54 -15.52 4.25
N ILE A 96 -4.31 -15.02 4.21
CA ILE A 96 -4.01 -13.58 4.22
C ILE A 96 -3.03 -13.27 3.10
N ALA A 97 -3.37 -12.29 2.28
CA ALA A 97 -2.51 -11.73 1.25
C ALA A 97 -2.12 -10.29 1.62
N LEU A 98 -0.88 -9.86 1.37
CA LEU A 98 -0.41 -8.54 1.77
C LEU A 98 0.52 -7.90 0.74
N ALA A 99 0.28 -6.62 0.49
CA ALA A 99 1.12 -5.72 -0.28
C ALA A 99 1.57 -4.53 0.59
N HIS A 100 2.81 -4.10 0.43
CA HIS A 100 3.48 -3.15 1.30
C HIS A 100 4.37 -2.19 0.51
N ASN A 101 4.19 -0.89 0.77
CA ASN A 101 5.13 0.16 0.39
C ASN A 101 5.83 0.67 1.64
N GLY A 102 7.12 0.38 1.80
CA GLY A 102 7.86 0.83 2.96
C GLY A 102 9.20 0.15 3.16
N ASN A 103 9.74 0.31 4.36
CA ASN A 103 10.89 -0.44 4.84
C ASN A 103 10.82 -0.57 6.37
N LEU A 104 11.02 -1.77 6.91
CA LEU A 104 11.25 -1.99 8.33
C LEU A 104 12.73 -1.78 8.71
N VAL A 105 12.99 -0.95 9.73
CA VAL A 105 14.35 -0.73 10.23
C VAL A 105 14.81 -1.85 11.18
N ASN A 106 13.88 -2.59 11.76
CA ASN A 106 14.14 -3.73 12.64
C ASN A 106 13.78 -5.08 11.98
N ALA A 107 13.86 -5.17 10.65
CA ALA A 107 13.47 -6.36 9.89
C ALA A 107 14.24 -7.63 10.31
N GLU A 108 15.56 -7.52 10.49
CA GLU A 108 16.43 -8.66 10.86
C GLU A 108 16.08 -9.22 12.23
N ALA A 109 15.92 -8.35 13.23
CA ALA A 109 15.50 -8.75 14.57
C ALA A 109 14.10 -9.39 14.55
N LEU A 110 13.15 -8.78 13.83
CA LEU A 110 11.80 -9.33 13.71
C LEU A 110 11.74 -10.67 12.98
N MET A 111 12.64 -10.90 12.03
CA MET A 111 12.74 -12.18 11.34
C MET A 111 13.16 -13.30 12.30
N ASP A 112 14.11 -13.02 13.21
CA ASP A 112 14.50 -13.96 14.27
C ASP A 112 13.34 -14.21 15.26
N ASP A 113 12.62 -13.16 15.67
CA ASP A 113 11.44 -13.28 16.55
C ASP A 113 10.33 -14.12 15.90
N VAL A 114 10.01 -13.86 14.62
CA VAL A 114 8.99 -14.60 13.87
C VAL A 114 9.38 -16.08 13.72
N PHE A 115 10.67 -16.37 13.56
CA PHE A 115 11.16 -17.74 13.47
C PHE A 115 11.12 -18.46 14.82
N ARG A 116 11.64 -17.83 15.89
CA ARG A 116 11.83 -18.49 17.20
C ARG A 116 10.58 -18.47 18.08
N GLU A 117 9.87 -17.35 18.11
CA GLU A 117 8.71 -17.16 19.00
C GLU A 117 7.40 -17.49 18.30
N ASP A 118 7.26 -17.08 17.04
CA ASP A 118 6.00 -17.26 16.30
C ASP A 118 5.97 -18.58 15.50
N LEU A 119 7.09 -19.31 15.46
CA LEU A 119 7.27 -20.60 14.76
C LEU A 119 6.88 -20.53 13.28
N ARG A 120 7.21 -19.41 12.63
CA ARG A 120 6.91 -19.13 11.23
C ARG A 120 8.20 -19.01 10.43
N HIS A 121 8.29 -19.78 9.36
CA HIS A 121 9.39 -19.67 8.42
C HIS A 121 9.14 -18.51 7.45
N VAL A 122 10.14 -17.65 7.28
CA VAL A 122 10.16 -16.59 6.26
C VAL A 122 11.07 -17.07 5.13
N ASN A 123 10.52 -17.16 3.91
CA ASN A 123 11.21 -17.77 2.77
C ASN A 123 12.02 -16.77 1.94
N THR A 124 11.91 -15.48 2.22
CA THR A 124 12.60 -14.41 1.49
C THR A 124 13.20 -13.37 2.44
N ASP A 125 14.16 -12.59 1.94
CA ASP A 125 14.72 -11.45 2.68
C ASP A 125 13.81 -10.20 2.64
N SER A 126 12.53 -10.37 2.27
CA SER A 126 11.57 -9.27 2.18
C SER A 126 10.98 -8.95 3.55
N ASP A 127 11.19 -7.72 4.00
CA ASP A 127 10.50 -7.16 5.18
C ASP A 127 8.96 -7.26 5.10
N SER A 128 8.42 -7.21 3.89
CA SER A 128 6.99 -7.35 3.62
C SER A 128 6.46 -8.74 4.00
N GLU A 129 7.27 -9.80 3.85
CA GLU A 129 6.92 -11.14 4.32
C GLU A 129 6.97 -11.23 5.86
N VAL A 130 7.87 -10.46 6.49
CA VAL A 130 7.92 -10.32 7.96
C VAL A 130 6.66 -9.63 8.48
N ILE A 131 6.23 -8.50 7.89
CA ILE A 131 4.98 -7.80 8.28
C ILE A 131 3.78 -8.74 8.15
N LEU A 132 3.69 -9.49 7.04
CA LEU A 132 2.63 -10.48 6.83
C LEU A 132 2.60 -11.53 7.94
N ASN A 133 3.74 -12.09 8.29
CA ASN A 133 3.82 -13.11 9.32
C ASN A 133 3.51 -12.57 10.72
N VAL A 134 3.97 -11.37 11.06
CA VAL A 134 3.61 -10.70 12.32
C VAL A 134 2.10 -10.48 12.37
N PHE A 135 1.49 -9.89 11.34
CA PHE A 135 0.05 -9.63 11.31
C PHE A 135 -0.77 -10.92 11.43
N ALA A 136 -0.40 -11.94 10.66
CA ALA A 136 -1.05 -13.24 10.68
C ALA A 136 -0.94 -13.94 12.03
N HIS A 137 0.23 -13.86 12.70
CA HIS A 137 0.41 -14.40 14.03
C HIS A 137 -0.44 -13.70 15.09
N GLU A 138 -0.50 -12.37 15.05
CA GLU A 138 -1.29 -11.59 16.00
C GLU A 138 -2.80 -11.82 15.83
N LEU A 139 -3.27 -12.12 14.61
CA LEU A 139 -4.61 -12.64 14.38
C LEU A 139 -4.80 -14.05 14.94
N GLN A 140 -3.82 -14.93 14.75
CA GLN A 140 -3.88 -16.32 15.21
C GLN A 140 -3.97 -16.43 16.73
N LYS A 141 -3.24 -15.58 17.46
CA LYS A 141 -3.27 -15.49 18.93
C LYS A 141 -4.67 -15.25 19.50
N LEU A 142 -5.57 -14.62 18.74
CA LEU A 142 -6.95 -14.37 19.17
C LEU A 142 -7.79 -15.66 19.22
N GLY A 143 -7.38 -16.71 18.51
CA GLY A 143 -8.03 -18.02 18.58
C GLY A 143 -9.48 -18.05 18.10
N LYS A 144 -9.91 -17.04 17.32
CA LYS A 144 -11.29 -16.89 16.86
C LYS A 144 -11.50 -17.55 15.50
N LEU A 145 -12.63 -18.24 15.32
CA LEU A 145 -12.98 -18.79 14.00
C LEU A 145 -13.43 -17.69 13.01
N LYS A 146 -14.13 -16.68 13.53
CA LYS A 146 -14.67 -15.55 12.79
C LYS A 146 -14.24 -14.24 13.47
N PRO A 147 -13.14 -13.60 13.04
CA PRO A 147 -12.73 -12.31 13.57
C PRO A 147 -13.74 -11.22 13.21
N CYS A 148 -13.98 -10.30 14.13
CA CYS A 148 -14.70 -9.04 13.87
C CYS A 148 -13.71 -7.89 13.59
N ALA A 149 -14.23 -6.68 13.32
CA ALA A 149 -13.41 -5.52 13.04
C ALA A 149 -12.42 -5.21 14.19
N GLU A 150 -12.89 -5.30 15.44
CA GLU A 150 -12.08 -5.06 16.64
C GLU A 150 -10.89 -6.03 16.76
N ASP A 151 -11.07 -7.28 16.33
CA ASP A 151 -10.00 -8.29 16.31
C ASP A 151 -8.91 -7.96 15.29
N ILE A 152 -9.33 -7.51 14.11
CA ILE A 152 -8.43 -7.07 13.05
C ILE A 152 -7.65 -5.84 13.51
N PHE A 153 -8.31 -4.85 14.09
CA PHE A 153 -7.66 -3.66 14.63
C PHE A 153 -6.73 -3.98 15.81
N HIS A 154 -7.08 -4.96 16.64
CA HIS A 154 -6.18 -5.45 17.68
C HIS A 154 -4.88 -6.04 17.10
N ALA A 155 -4.96 -6.81 16.03
CA ALA A 155 -3.77 -7.33 15.34
C ALA A 155 -2.94 -6.20 14.70
N VAL A 156 -3.59 -5.17 14.12
CA VAL A 156 -2.86 -3.99 13.59
C VAL A 156 -2.15 -3.22 14.71
N LYS A 157 -2.78 -3.03 15.88
CA LYS A 157 -2.12 -2.44 17.06
C LYS A 157 -0.86 -3.21 17.45
N ALA A 158 -0.89 -4.54 17.36
CA ALA A 158 0.27 -5.37 17.65
C ALA A 158 1.37 -5.23 16.60
N VAL A 159 1.01 -5.13 15.31
CA VAL A 159 1.96 -4.79 14.23
C VAL A 159 2.64 -3.46 14.52
N HIS A 160 1.90 -2.41 14.88
CA HIS A 160 2.49 -1.11 15.21
C HIS A 160 3.45 -1.13 16.42
N ARG A 161 3.26 -2.05 17.37
CA ARG A 161 4.18 -2.21 18.51
C ARG A 161 5.47 -2.95 18.12
N ARG A 162 5.39 -3.94 17.22
CA ARG A 162 6.52 -4.80 16.84
C ARG A 162 7.33 -4.21 15.68
N CYS A 163 6.65 -3.65 14.68
CA CYS A 163 7.26 -3.12 13.46
C CYS A 163 7.70 -1.66 13.61
N SER A 164 9.00 -1.41 13.45
CA SER A 164 9.59 -0.08 13.39
C SER A 164 10.01 0.27 11.97
N GLY A 165 9.60 1.42 11.46
CA GLY A 165 9.90 1.87 10.10
C GLY A 165 8.81 2.75 9.52
N GLY A 166 8.84 2.94 8.20
CA GLY A 166 7.76 3.60 7.47
C GLY A 166 7.10 2.60 6.53
N TYR A 167 5.79 2.46 6.62
CA TYR A 167 5.02 1.44 5.90
C TYR A 167 3.59 1.89 5.62
N ALA A 168 3.14 1.61 4.40
CA ALA A 168 1.76 1.67 3.98
C ALA A 168 1.39 0.28 3.47
N VAL A 169 0.40 -0.34 4.12
CA VAL A 169 0.05 -1.74 3.91
C VAL A 169 -1.38 -1.85 3.44
N VAL A 170 -1.62 -2.75 2.49
CA VAL A 170 -2.95 -3.23 2.11
C VAL A 170 -2.92 -4.75 2.16
N ALA A 171 -3.81 -5.34 2.95
CA ALA A 171 -3.94 -6.77 3.12
C ALA A 171 -5.37 -7.24 2.86
N MET A 172 -5.51 -8.42 2.29
CA MET A 172 -6.78 -9.09 2.05
C MET A 172 -6.85 -10.36 2.91
N ILE A 173 -7.92 -10.47 3.68
CA ILE A 173 -8.20 -11.64 4.54
C ILE A 173 -9.36 -12.41 3.91
N ALA A 174 -9.16 -13.70 3.64
CA ALA A 174 -10.15 -14.56 2.98
C ALA A 174 -11.52 -14.49 3.68
N ASN A 175 -12.60 -14.25 2.93
CA ASN A 175 -13.97 -14.05 3.42
C ASN A 175 -14.23 -12.81 4.30
N TYR A 176 -13.21 -12.08 4.73
CA TYR A 176 -13.37 -10.94 5.65
C TYR A 176 -13.10 -9.59 4.99
N GLY A 177 -12.43 -9.54 3.82
CA GLY A 177 -12.29 -8.31 3.05
C GLY A 177 -10.89 -7.71 3.12
N ILE A 178 -10.79 -6.38 3.08
CA ILE A 178 -9.51 -5.66 3.01
C ILE A 178 -9.27 -4.87 4.29
N VAL A 179 -8.05 -4.98 4.81
CA VAL A 179 -7.52 -4.07 5.84
C VAL A 179 -6.35 -3.29 5.25
N ALA A 180 -6.32 -1.99 5.48
CA ALA A 180 -5.22 -1.13 5.09
C ALA A 180 -4.78 -0.28 6.28
N PHE A 181 -3.48 -0.10 6.47
CA PHE A 181 -2.96 0.65 7.62
C PHE A 181 -1.65 1.35 7.29
N ARG A 182 -1.42 2.46 8.01
CA ARG A 182 -0.29 3.36 7.81
C ARG A 182 0.56 3.41 9.06
N ASP A 183 1.88 3.52 8.90
CA ASP A 183 2.81 3.58 10.04
C ASP A 183 2.45 4.73 11.03
N PRO A 184 2.80 4.60 12.32
CA PRO A 184 2.41 5.57 13.35
C PRO A 184 2.85 7.02 13.08
N ARG A 185 3.84 7.24 12.20
CA ARG A 185 4.35 8.56 11.85
C ARG A 185 3.85 9.06 10.49
N GLY A 186 3.03 8.27 9.79
CA GLY A 186 2.49 8.63 8.48
C GLY A 186 3.56 8.84 7.41
N ILE A 187 4.68 8.11 7.46
CA ILE A 187 5.82 8.32 6.56
C ILE A 187 5.44 7.99 5.11
N ARG A 188 4.79 6.84 4.88
CA ARG A 188 4.42 6.35 3.54
C ARG A 188 2.99 6.76 3.19
N PRO A 189 2.71 7.23 1.97
CA PRO A 189 1.38 7.71 1.60
C PRO A 189 0.40 6.56 1.42
N LEU A 190 -0.84 6.78 1.85
CA LEU A 190 -1.95 5.84 1.71
C LEU A 190 -3.26 6.62 1.79
N VAL A 191 -4.11 6.47 0.79
CA VAL A 191 -5.39 7.18 0.65
C VAL A 191 -6.49 6.19 0.34
N TYR A 192 -7.72 6.49 0.75
CA TYR A 192 -8.89 5.68 0.42
C TYR A 192 -10.04 6.52 -0.13
N GLY A 193 -10.83 5.89 -0.99
CA GLY A 193 -11.95 6.51 -1.67
C GLY A 193 -13.12 5.55 -1.85
N ARG A 194 -14.26 6.11 -2.23
CA ARG A 194 -15.52 5.37 -2.45
C ARG A 194 -16.10 5.69 -3.81
N ARG A 195 -16.80 4.72 -4.39
CA ARG A 195 -17.64 4.89 -5.57
C ARG A 195 -19.00 4.25 -5.33
N GLU A 196 -20.07 4.89 -5.76
CA GLU A 196 -21.40 4.30 -5.73
C GLU A 196 -21.56 3.30 -6.88
N HIS A 197 -22.09 2.11 -6.58
CA HIS A 197 -22.50 1.12 -7.57
C HIS A 197 -23.95 0.68 -7.29
N VAL A 198 -24.62 0.14 -8.30
CA VAL A 198 -26.05 -0.26 -8.19
C VAL A 198 -26.30 -1.28 -7.07
N ASP A 199 -25.31 -2.12 -6.78
CA ASP A 199 -25.34 -3.15 -5.73
C ASP A 199 -24.70 -2.70 -4.39
N GLY A 200 -24.52 -1.38 -4.20
CA GLY A 200 -23.93 -0.78 -3.00
C GLY A 200 -22.52 -0.23 -3.21
N PRO A 201 -21.92 0.40 -2.19
CA PRO A 201 -20.68 1.14 -2.35
C PRO A 201 -19.49 0.20 -2.62
N GLU A 202 -18.55 0.70 -3.41
CA GLU A 202 -17.24 0.13 -3.66
C GLU A 202 -16.18 1.00 -2.99
N TYR A 203 -15.07 0.39 -2.56
CA TYR A 203 -13.96 1.10 -1.95
C TYR A 203 -12.64 0.75 -2.61
N MET A 204 -11.77 1.75 -2.72
CA MET A 204 -10.40 1.59 -3.15
C MET A 204 -9.47 2.23 -2.13
N VAL A 205 -8.35 1.56 -1.84
CA VAL A 205 -7.22 2.12 -1.11
C VAL A 205 -6.01 2.10 -2.04
N ALA A 206 -5.24 3.18 -2.08
CA ALA A 206 -4.07 3.27 -2.95
C ALA A 206 -2.96 4.11 -2.32
N SER A 207 -1.73 3.96 -2.82
CA SER A 207 -0.62 4.84 -2.42
C SER A 207 -0.82 6.30 -2.81
N GLU A 208 -1.61 6.59 -3.84
CA GLU A 208 -1.86 7.95 -4.33
C GLU A 208 -3.30 8.15 -4.82
N SER A 209 -3.80 9.37 -4.65
CA SER A 209 -5.16 9.79 -5.03
C SER A 209 -5.40 9.72 -6.54
N VAL A 210 -4.36 9.81 -7.37
CA VAL A 210 -4.50 9.66 -8.83
C VAL A 210 -5.04 8.27 -9.23
N ALA A 211 -4.78 7.21 -8.44
CA ALA A 211 -5.34 5.90 -8.70
C ALA A 211 -6.86 5.87 -8.47
N LEU A 212 -7.34 6.57 -7.43
CA LEU A 212 -8.77 6.73 -7.15
C LEU A 212 -9.45 7.50 -8.28
N GLY A 213 -8.91 8.67 -8.63
CA GLY A 213 -9.49 9.55 -9.65
C GLY A 213 -9.54 8.92 -11.03
N ALA A 214 -8.50 8.17 -11.42
CA ALA A 214 -8.46 7.47 -12.72
C ALA A 214 -9.53 6.37 -12.85
N GLN A 215 -10.06 5.87 -11.73
CA GLN A 215 -11.11 4.84 -11.69
C GLN A 215 -12.48 5.41 -11.29
N GLY A 216 -12.60 6.75 -11.18
CA GLY A 216 -13.84 7.42 -10.82
C GLY A 216 -14.27 7.23 -9.36
N PHE A 217 -13.30 6.99 -8.45
CA PHE A 217 -13.56 6.98 -7.02
C PHE A 217 -13.40 8.39 -6.46
N ASP A 218 -14.36 8.80 -5.63
CA ASP A 218 -14.25 10.01 -4.84
C ASP A 218 -13.28 9.78 -3.68
N CYS A 219 -12.32 10.67 -3.52
CA CYS A 219 -11.36 10.62 -2.43
C CYS A 219 -12.07 10.95 -1.11
N ILE A 220 -12.02 10.03 -0.13
CA ILE A 220 -12.58 10.28 1.20
C ILE A 220 -11.55 11.02 2.06
N ALA A 221 -10.39 10.40 2.28
CA ALA A 221 -9.30 10.95 3.08
C ALA A 221 -8.01 10.14 2.91
N ASP A 222 -6.88 10.74 3.27
CA ASP A 222 -5.67 9.98 3.61
C ASP A 222 -5.93 9.08 4.83
N VAL A 223 -5.30 7.90 4.86
CA VAL A 223 -5.25 7.09 6.08
C VAL A 223 -4.34 7.81 7.07
N ALA A 224 -4.86 8.12 8.25
CA ALA A 224 -4.13 8.90 9.24
C ALA A 224 -2.92 8.11 9.82
N PRO A 225 -1.92 8.80 10.40
CA PRO A 225 -0.78 8.14 11.04
C PRO A 225 -1.20 7.13 12.11
N GLY A 226 -0.84 5.85 11.93
CA GLY A 226 -1.22 4.75 12.84
C GLY A 226 -2.69 4.34 12.78
N GLN A 227 -3.46 4.84 11.82
CA GLN A 227 -4.84 4.44 11.58
C GLN A 227 -4.90 3.16 10.73
N ALA A 228 -5.92 2.36 10.99
CA ALA A 228 -6.34 1.26 10.15
C ALA A 228 -7.72 1.52 9.55
N VAL A 229 -7.90 1.07 8.32
CA VAL A 229 -9.14 1.02 7.56
C VAL A 229 -9.48 -0.44 7.32
N TYR A 230 -10.69 -0.86 7.65
CA TYR A 230 -11.18 -2.20 7.36
C TYR A 230 -12.48 -2.12 6.56
N ILE A 231 -12.50 -2.81 5.42
CA ILE A 231 -13.63 -2.82 4.48
C ILE A 231 -14.09 -4.26 4.32
N GLU A 232 -15.30 -4.53 4.81
CA GLU A 232 -15.93 -5.84 4.69
C GLU A 232 -16.35 -6.13 3.24
N PRO A 233 -16.55 -7.40 2.84
CA PRO A 233 -17.08 -7.77 1.52
C PRO A 233 -18.45 -7.13 1.24
N GLY A 234 -19.24 -6.90 2.29
CA GLY A 234 -20.51 -6.20 2.23
C GLY A 234 -20.39 -4.69 1.96
N GLY A 235 -19.19 -4.12 1.95
CA GLY A 235 -18.91 -2.69 1.79
C GLY A 235 -19.19 -1.86 3.05
N GLN A 236 -19.21 -2.49 4.22
CA GLN A 236 -19.15 -1.76 5.48
C GLN A 236 -17.71 -1.28 5.72
N LEU A 237 -17.56 0.01 5.97
CA LEU A 237 -16.28 0.67 6.26
C LEU A 237 -16.12 0.87 7.77
N HIS A 238 -14.98 0.45 8.30
CA HIS A 238 -14.57 0.63 9.69
C HIS A 238 -13.23 1.36 9.74
N LEU A 239 -13.06 2.24 10.73
CA LEU A 239 -11.86 3.03 10.94
C LEU A 239 -11.47 2.96 12.41
N GLU A 240 -10.20 2.72 12.72
CA GLU A 240 -9.71 2.75 14.09
C GLU A 240 -8.30 3.33 14.17
N GLN A 241 -8.04 4.13 15.20
CA GLN A 241 -6.68 4.55 15.56
C GLN A 241 -5.98 3.40 16.28
N CYS A 242 -4.97 2.81 15.63
CA CYS A 242 -4.26 1.62 16.10
C CYS A 242 -2.89 1.91 16.74
N SER A 243 -2.49 3.18 16.86
CA SER A 243 -1.27 3.56 17.58
C SER A 243 -1.52 4.70 18.55
N ALA A 244 -0.64 4.81 19.56
CA ALA A 244 -0.53 6.05 20.31
C ALA A 244 -0.15 7.21 19.37
N PRO A 245 -0.52 8.46 19.71
CA PRO A 245 -0.13 9.62 18.92
C PRO A 245 1.39 9.71 18.76
N ALA A 246 1.85 9.96 17.55
CA ALA A 246 3.24 10.22 17.24
C ALA A 246 3.33 11.43 16.29
N PRO A 247 4.50 12.10 16.21
CA PRO A 247 4.69 13.18 15.25
C PRO A 247 4.42 12.70 13.82
N HIS A 248 3.59 13.44 13.09
CA HIS A 248 3.35 13.21 11.67
C HIS A 248 4.56 13.70 10.87
N THR A 249 5.25 12.78 10.21
CA THR A 249 6.48 13.03 9.45
C THR A 249 6.36 12.43 8.04
N PRO A 250 5.55 13.03 7.15
CA PRO A 250 5.38 12.52 5.80
C PRO A 250 6.71 12.60 5.02
N CYS A 251 6.92 11.64 4.12
CA CYS A 251 8.18 11.57 3.37
C CYS A 251 8.33 12.76 2.42
N ILE A 252 9.29 13.65 2.69
CA ILE A 252 9.56 14.83 1.83
C ILE A 252 9.89 14.46 0.38
N PHE A 253 10.49 13.28 0.15
CA PHE A 253 10.86 12.80 -1.19
C PHE A 253 9.65 12.50 -2.08
N GLU A 254 8.48 12.20 -1.50
CA GLU A 254 7.23 12.09 -2.26
C GLU A 254 6.94 13.41 -2.98
N TYR A 255 7.05 14.54 -2.26
CA TYR A 255 6.82 15.86 -2.81
C TYR A 255 7.92 16.32 -3.78
N VAL A 256 9.19 16.02 -3.47
CA VAL A 256 10.32 16.48 -4.28
C VAL A 256 10.30 15.86 -5.68
N TYR A 257 10.18 14.54 -5.78
CA TYR A 257 10.25 13.88 -7.10
C TYR A 257 9.46 12.58 -7.24
N PHE A 258 9.17 11.87 -6.14
CA PHE A 258 8.71 10.48 -6.25
C PHE A 258 7.23 10.37 -6.63
N ALA A 259 6.35 11.15 -6.01
CA ALA A 259 4.93 11.12 -6.32
C ALA A 259 4.61 11.80 -7.65
N ARG A 260 3.45 11.48 -8.21
CA ARG A 260 2.92 12.18 -9.37
C ARG A 260 2.45 13.59 -8.99
N PRO A 261 2.64 14.59 -9.87
CA PRO A 261 2.31 15.99 -9.56
C PRO A 261 0.81 16.23 -9.39
N ASP A 262 -0.03 15.42 -10.05
CA ASP A 262 -1.49 15.44 -9.97
C ASP A 262 -2.05 14.72 -8.74
N SER A 263 -1.19 14.17 -7.87
CA SER A 263 -1.60 13.61 -6.58
C SER A 263 -1.71 14.67 -5.49
N ILE A 264 -2.64 14.42 -4.57
CA ILE A 264 -2.77 15.05 -3.26
C ILE A 264 -2.38 14.00 -2.22
N ILE A 265 -1.45 14.35 -1.34
CA ILE A 265 -0.96 13.52 -0.23
C ILE A 265 -1.03 14.35 1.04
N ASP A 266 -1.71 13.86 2.08
CA ASP A 266 -1.90 14.57 3.35
C ASP A 266 -2.38 16.03 3.14
N ASP A 267 -3.43 16.19 2.32
CA ASP A 267 -4.00 17.49 1.88
C ASP A 267 -3.03 18.44 1.14
N ILE A 268 -1.84 17.97 0.77
CA ILE A 268 -0.84 18.74 0.04
C ILE A 268 -0.82 18.30 -1.43
N SER A 269 -1.18 19.22 -2.34
CA SER A 269 -0.97 19.04 -3.78
C SER A 269 0.53 18.98 -4.08
N VAL A 270 0.98 17.87 -4.67
CA VAL A 270 2.39 17.66 -5.05
C VAL A 270 2.84 18.72 -6.06
N TYR A 271 2.02 19.03 -7.06
CA TYR A 271 2.29 20.10 -8.02
C TYR A 271 2.52 21.46 -7.35
N LYS A 272 1.60 21.90 -6.47
CA LYS A 272 1.74 23.18 -5.76
C LYS A 272 2.96 23.19 -4.82
N ALA A 273 3.29 22.06 -4.20
CA ALA A 273 4.50 21.93 -3.40
C ALA A 273 5.75 22.16 -4.25
N ARG A 274 5.84 21.55 -5.44
CA ARG A 274 6.97 21.72 -6.37
C ARG A 274 7.10 23.13 -6.91
N LEU A 275 5.99 23.81 -7.23
CA LEU A 275 6.02 25.23 -7.61
C LEU A 275 6.64 26.09 -6.49
N ARG A 276 6.20 25.89 -5.24
CA ARG A 276 6.76 26.60 -4.08
C ARG A 276 8.23 26.29 -3.83
N MET A 277 8.68 25.05 -4.11
CA MET A 277 10.11 24.72 -4.06
C MET A 277 10.91 25.55 -5.06
N GLY A 278 10.40 25.72 -6.28
CA GLY A 278 11.00 26.58 -7.30
C GLY A 278 11.08 28.05 -6.88
N GLU A 279 9.97 28.59 -6.34
CA GLU A 279 9.93 29.95 -5.79
C GLU A 279 10.98 30.15 -4.68
N LYS A 280 11.06 29.22 -3.71
CA LYS A 280 12.04 29.30 -2.62
C LYS A 280 13.48 29.14 -3.09
N LEU A 281 13.72 28.35 -4.14
CA LEU A 281 15.04 28.24 -4.74
C LEU A 281 15.42 29.54 -5.47
N ALA A 282 14.50 30.16 -6.20
CA ALA A 282 14.72 31.45 -6.84
C ALA A 282 15.04 32.55 -5.81
N ASP A 283 14.25 32.66 -4.74
CA ASP A 283 14.50 33.59 -3.62
C ASP A 283 15.89 33.39 -2.99
N LYS A 284 16.35 32.13 -2.92
CA LYS A 284 17.68 31.79 -2.40
C LYS A 284 18.78 32.21 -3.37
N ILE A 285 18.62 31.96 -4.67
CA ILE A 285 19.58 32.35 -5.70
C ILE A 285 19.73 33.87 -5.72
N GLN A 286 18.63 34.63 -5.72
CA GLN A 286 18.67 36.09 -5.70
C GLN A 286 19.39 36.66 -4.46
N ARG A 287 19.19 36.05 -3.28
CA ARG A 287 19.87 36.47 -2.06
C ARG A 287 21.36 36.14 -2.04
N MET A 288 21.74 34.97 -2.54
CA MET A 288 23.12 34.50 -2.51
C MET A 288 23.96 35.04 -3.67
N PHE A 289 23.33 35.32 -4.81
CA PHE A 289 23.94 35.77 -6.05
C PHE A 289 23.16 36.97 -6.63
N PRO A 290 23.24 38.17 -6.03
CA PRO A 290 22.47 39.32 -6.49
C PRO A 290 22.93 39.87 -7.86
N GLN A 291 24.15 39.56 -8.28
CA GLN A 291 24.70 39.88 -9.60
C GLN A 291 24.92 38.59 -10.40
N HIS A 292 23.86 37.78 -10.53
CA HIS A 292 23.97 36.42 -11.04
C HIS A 292 24.26 36.29 -12.55
N ASP A 293 24.05 37.35 -13.35
CA ASP A 293 24.26 37.36 -14.81
C ASP A 293 23.67 36.11 -15.52
N ILE A 294 22.46 35.72 -15.12
CA ILE A 294 21.79 34.50 -15.63
C ILE A 294 20.98 34.89 -16.85
N ASP A 295 21.36 34.36 -18.01
CA ASP A 295 20.64 34.58 -19.27
C ASP A 295 19.34 33.77 -19.38
N VAL A 296 19.36 32.53 -18.90
CA VAL A 296 18.23 31.58 -19.03
C VAL A 296 18.24 30.54 -17.93
N VAL A 297 17.04 30.10 -17.53
CA VAL A 297 16.82 28.97 -16.60
C VAL A 297 16.26 27.79 -17.38
N ILE A 298 16.93 26.64 -17.32
CA ILE A 298 16.55 25.41 -18.03
C ILE A 298 16.27 24.32 -17.00
N PRO A 299 15.07 23.67 -17.02
CA PRO A 299 14.70 22.60 -16.10
C PRO A 299 15.40 21.27 -16.38
#